data_AF-A0A3D5Z5M7-F1
#
_entry.id   AF-A0A3D5Z5M7-F1
#
_cell.length_a   1.000
_cell.length_b   1.000
_cell.length_c   1.000
_cell.angle_alpha   90.00
_cell.angle_beta   90.00
_cell.angle_gamma   90.00
#
_symmetry.space_group_name_H-M   'P 1'
#
loop_
_entity.id
_entity.type
_entity.pdbx_description
1 polymer ?
#
loop_
_entity_poly.entity_id
_entity_poly.type
_entity_poly.pdbx_seq_one_letter_code
_entity_poly.pdbx_strand_id
1 'polypeptide(L)'
;MKVVLDDCVYMKLNDVKDLVHSGILPAYFLNDISKKRVGYYNNEQYLRFDNRDEINELRHLDFIIDYNEYVDVPIEKVEMLITKLTMRRYELLKKYKSGLSFEEPIDKNAILKECKVLGLQISSLNKLATIKKQEELALVKATKEEESFGQKLKRTIKKFKKIK
;
A
#
# COMPACT_ATOMS: atom_id res chain seq x y z
N MET A 1 -3.28 -3.00 1.38
CA MET A 1 -3.45 -2.42 0.03
C MET A 1 -4.56 -3.15 -0.66
N LYS A 2 -5.50 -2.41 -1.27
CA LYS A 2 -6.61 -2.97 -2.04
C LYS A 2 -6.47 -2.50 -3.48
N VAL A 3 -6.85 -3.34 -4.41
CA VAL A 3 -7.06 -2.93 -5.81
C VAL A 3 -8.55 -3.03 -6.05
N VAL A 4 -9.19 -1.89 -6.30
CA VAL A 4 -10.63 -1.82 -6.55
C VAL A 4 -10.84 -1.76 -8.06
N LEU A 5 -11.61 -2.71 -8.58
CA LEU A 5 -12.14 -2.68 -9.93
C LEU A 5 -13.65 -2.46 -9.87
N ASP A 6 -14.28 -2.23 -11.02
CA ASP A 6 -15.71 -1.92 -11.12
C ASP A 6 -16.60 -3.00 -10.47
N ASP A 7 -16.19 -4.26 -10.54
CA ASP A 7 -16.96 -5.43 -10.15
C ASP A 7 -16.30 -6.29 -9.06
N CYS A 8 -15.07 -5.97 -8.62
CA CYS A 8 -14.37 -6.75 -7.61
C CYS A 8 -13.29 -5.97 -6.86
N VAL A 9 -12.91 -6.47 -5.69
CA VAL A 9 -11.80 -5.94 -4.88
C VAL A 9 -10.78 -7.04 -4.61
N TYR A 10 -9.50 -6.72 -4.81
CA TYR A 10 -8.40 -7.61 -4.47
C TYR A 10 -7.67 -7.12 -3.23
N MET A 11 -7.39 -8.04 -2.30
CA MET A 11 -6.63 -7.72 -1.09
C MET A 11 -5.71 -8.86 -0.68
N LYS A 12 -4.60 -8.52 -0.01
CA LYS A 12 -3.73 -9.52 0.62
C LYS A 12 -4.46 -10.17 1.80
N LEU A 13 -4.37 -11.49 1.92
CA LEU A 13 -4.97 -12.23 3.04
C LEU A 13 -4.52 -11.69 4.40
N ASN A 14 -3.24 -11.35 4.54
CA ASN A 14 -2.72 -10.82 5.79
C ASN A 14 -3.31 -9.44 6.12
N ASP A 15 -3.50 -8.58 5.11
CA ASP A 15 -4.14 -7.28 5.33
C ASP A 15 -5.61 -7.47 5.77
N VAL A 16 -6.35 -8.41 5.17
CA VAL A 16 -7.72 -8.75 5.59
C VAL A 16 -7.75 -9.28 7.02
N LYS A 17 -6.82 -10.19 7.37
CA LYS A 17 -6.70 -10.70 8.74
C LYS A 17 -6.43 -9.56 9.73
N ASP A 18 -5.49 -8.67 9.44
CA ASP A 18 -5.14 -7.57 10.33
C ASP A 18 -6.33 -6.63 10.57
N LEU A 19 -7.12 -6.36 9.53
CA LEU A 19 -8.33 -5.54 9.62
C LEU A 19 -9.43 -6.20 10.46
N VAL A 20 -9.61 -7.51 10.31
CA VAL A 20 -10.58 -8.28 11.10
C VAL A 20 -10.15 -8.35 12.57
N HIS A 21 -8.89 -8.67 12.86
CA HIS A 21 -8.36 -8.68 14.23
C HIS A 21 -8.37 -7.29 14.88
N SER A 22 -8.29 -6.24 14.07
CA SER A 22 -8.40 -4.86 14.55
C SER A 22 -9.84 -4.41 14.80
N GLY A 23 -10.84 -5.25 14.48
CA GLY A 23 -12.27 -4.94 14.61
C GLY A 23 -12.76 -3.91 13.61
N ILE A 24 -12.01 -3.70 12.52
CA ILE A 24 -12.34 -2.77 11.46
C ILE A 24 -13.19 -3.45 10.40
N LEU A 25 -12.83 -4.68 10.04
CA LEU A 25 -13.65 -5.54 9.20
C LEU A 25 -14.42 -6.56 10.07
N PRO A 26 -15.67 -6.88 9.71
CA PRO A 26 -16.40 -7.97 10.33
C PRO A 26 -15.69 -9.33 10.17
N ALA A 27 -15.85 -10.22 11.16
CA ALA A 27 -15.23 -11.55 11.14
C ALA A 27 -15.63 -12.40 9.92
N TYR A 28 -16.80 -12.16 9.35
CA TYR A 28 -17.29 -12.89 8.19
C TYR A 28 -16.42 -12.70 6.94
N PHE A 29 -15.59 -11.66 6.87
CA PHE A 29 -14.61 -11.49 5.78
C PHE A 29 -13.56 -12.61 5.73
N LEU A 30 -13.39 -13.38 6.81
CA LEU A 30 -12.55 -14.57 6.85
C LEU A 30 -13.32 -15.87 6.53
N ASN A 31 -14.64 -15.80 6.31
CA ASN A 31 -15.41 -16.94 5.86
C ASN A 31 -15.05 -17.25 4.39
N ASP A 32 -15.05 -18.54 4.05
CA ASP A 32 -14.82 -19.00 2.68
C ASP A 32 -13.50 -18.51 2.04
N ILE A 33 -12.45 -18.23 2.84
CA ILE A 33 -11.12 -17.80 2.35
C ILE A 33 -10.60 -18.71 1.23
N SER A 34 -10.84 -20.02 1.32
CA SER A 34 -10.42 -20.99 0.31
C SER A 34 -11.04 -20.72 -1.07
N LYS A 35 -12.30 -20.29 -1.12
CA LYS A 35 -13.02 -19.95 -2.36
C LYS A 35 -12.59 -18.59 -2.92
N LYS A 36 -12.24 -17.66 -2.04
CA LYS A 36 -11.84 -16.30 -2.40
C LYS A 36 -10.37 -16.19 -2.84
N ARG A 37 -9.55 -17.23 -2.61
CA ARG A 37 -8.12 -17.21 -2.93
C ARG A 37 -7.89 -17.30 -4.44
N VAL A 38 -7.24 -16.29 -5.01
CA VAL A 38 -7.00 -16.17 -6.46
C VAL A 38 -5.57 -16.50 -6.88
N GLY A 39 -4.61 -16.51 -5.95
CA GLY A 39 -3.23 -16.85 -6.26
C GLY A 39 -2.21 -16.45 -5.21
N TYR A 40 -0.95 -16.81 -5.50
CA TYR A 40 0.23 -16.44 -4.74
C TYR A 40 1.12 -15.56 -5.60
N TYR A 41 1.54 -14.41 -5.07
CA TYR A 41 2.54 -13.56 -5.71
C TYR A 41 3.49 -13.06 -4.61
N ASN A 42 4.81 -13.18 -4.83
CA ASN A 42 5.83 -12.77 -3.85
C ASN A 42 5.63 -13.37 -2.43
N ASN A 43 5.30 -14.66 -2.35
CA ASN A 43 4.96 -15.35 -1.08
C ASN A 43 3.74 -14.78 -0.32
N GLU A 44 2.96 -13.89 -0.95
CA GLU A 44 1.73 -13.35 -0.39
C GLU A 44 0.51 -13.97 -1.08
N GLN A 45 -0.52 -14.27 -0.28
CA GLN A 45 -1.81 -14.77 -0.77
C GLN A 45 -2.75 -13.60 -1.01
N TYR A 46 -3.43 -13.63 -2.16
CA TYR A 46 -4.43 -12.64 -2.51
C TYR A 46 -5.83 -13.24 -2.51
N LEU A 47 -6.78 -12.44 -2.06
CA LEU A 47 -8.21 -12.72 -2.07
C LEU A 47 -8.90 -11.81 -3.08
N ARG A 48 -9.89 -12.34 -3.80
CA ARG A 48 -10.84 -11.60 -4.63
C ARG A 48 -12.19 -11.59 -3.94
N PHE A 49 -12.77 -10.41 -3.81
CA PHE A 49 -14.12 -10.18 -3.33
C PHE A 49 -14.98 -9.73 -4.51
N ASP A 50 -16.01 -10.50 -4.83
CA ASP A 50 -16.96 -10.29 -5.94
C ASP A 50 -18.41 -10.10 -5.45
N ASN A 51 -18.67 -10.31 -4.16
CA ASN A 51 -19.95 -10.00 -3.54
C ASN A 51 -20.15 -8.48 -3.42
N ARG A 52 -21.31 -7.97 -3.85
CA ARG A 52 -21.60 -6.52 -3.88
C ARG A 52 -21.55 -5.85 -2.50
N ASP A 53 -22.04 -6.51 -1.46
CA ASP A 53 -22.06 -5.95 -0.11
C ASP A 53 -20.64 -5.87 0.44
N GLU A 54 -19.84 -6.93 0.24
CA GLU A 54 -18.42 -6.94 0.60
C GLU A 54 -17.63 -5.87 -0.17
N ILE A 55 -17.89 -5.73 -1.48
CA ILE A 55 -17.26 -4.68 -2.30
C ILE A 55 -17.61 -3.29 -1.78
N ASN A 56 -18.89 -3.02 -1.49
CA ASN A 56 -19.31 -1.72 -0.97
C ASN A 56 -18.66 -1.42 0.38
N GLU A 57 -18.65 -2.37 1.31
CA GLU A 57 -17.96 -2.21 2.59
C GLU A 57 -16.46 -1.92 2.37
N LEU A 58 -15.78 -2.73 1.55
CA LEU A 58 -14.35 -2.57 1.26
C LEU A 58 -14.02 -1.26 0.56
N ARG A 59 -14.90 -0.75 -0.31
CA ARG A 59 -14.71 0.54 -1.01
C ARG A 59 -14.67 1.69 -0.01
N HIS A 60 -15.57 1.70 0.97
CA HIS A 60 -15.66 2.74 2.00
C HIS A 60 -14.57 2.66 3.10
N LEU A 61 -13.66 1.68 3.04
CA LEU A 61 -12.50 1.61 3.92
C LEU A 61 -11.40 2.57 3.44
N ASP A 62 -11.44 3.82 3.91
CA ASP A 62 -10.47 4.88 3.60
C ASP A 62 -9.03 4.59 4.04
N PHE A 63 -8.82 3.60 4.92
CA PHE A 63 -7.50 3.25 5.46
C PHE A 63 -6.71 2.27 4.58
N ILE A 64 -7.32 1.76 3.53
CA ILE A 64 -6.67 0.88 2.57
C ILE A 64 -6.51 1.64 1.27
N ILE A 65 -5.26 2.01 0.98
CA ILE A 65 -4.88 2.66 -0.28
C ILE A 65 -5.43 1.86 -1.45
N ASP A 66 -6.28 2.52 -2.24
CA ASP A 66 -6.60 2.09 -3.58
C ASP A 66 -5.39 2.39 -4.47
N TYR A 67 -4.75 1.35 -5.00
CA TYR A 67 -3.60 1.53 -5.88
C TYR A 67 -3.94 2.46 -7.07
N ASN A 68 -5.18 2.42 -7.58
CA ASN A 68 -5.61 3.22 -8.72
C ASN A 68 -5.64 4.73 -8.40
N GLU A 69 -5.96 5.11 -7.16
CA GLU A 69 -5.94 6.53 -6.74
C GLU A 69 -4.52 7.06 -6.55
N TYR A 70 -3.55 6.17 -6.30
CA TYR A 70 -2.20 6.53 -5.93
C TYR A 70 -1.14 6.20 -6.99
N VAL A 71 -1.54 5.60 -8.12
CA VAL A 71 -0.64 5.27 -9.23
C VAL A 71 0.04 6.53 -9.76
N ASP A 72 -0.70 7.63 -9.92
CA ASP A 72 -0.21 8.90 -10.44
C ASP A 72 0.37 9.83 -9.36
N VAL A 73 0.31 9.44 -8.08
CA VAL A 73 0.84 10.25 -6.99
C VAL A 73 2.38 10.11 -6.95
N PRO A 74 3.15 11.22 -7.02
CA PRO A 74 4.61 11.19 -6.89
C PRO A 74 5.04 10.60 -5.55
N ILE A 75 6.17 9.89 -5.53
CA ILE A 75 6.66 9.22 -4.33
C ILE A 75 6.89 10.19 -3.17
N GLU A 76 7.35 11.41 -3.45
CA GLU A 76 7.59 12.44 -2.44
C GLU A 76 6.29 12.83 -1.72
N LYS A 77 5.16 12.85 -2.44
CA LYS A 77 3.85 13.10 -1.83
C LYS A 77 3.41 11.93 -0.93
N VAL A 78 3.70 10.70 -1.33
CA VAL A 78 3.45 9.50 -0.52
C VAL A 78 4.27 9.55 0.77
N GLU A 79 5.56 9.88 0.69
CA GLU A 79 6.45 10.01 1.85
C GLU A 79 6.03 11.15 2.78
N MET A 80 5.59 12.29 2.23
CA MET A 80 5.04 13.39 3.02
C MET A 80 3.78 12.98 3.81
N LEU A 81 2.87 12.21 3.18
CA LEU A 81 1.69 11.66 3.85
C LEU A 81 2.06 10.69 4.97
N ILE A 82 3.06 9.82 4.74
CA ILE A 82 3.58 8.90 5.78
C ILE A 82 4.05 9.70 7.00
N THR A 83 4.85 10.74 6.79
CA THR A 83 5.37 11.60 7.86
C THR A 83 4.22 12.28 8.62
N LYS A 84 3.25 12.85 7.91
CA LYS A 84 2.09 13.53 8.52
C LYS A 84 1.28 12.58 9.42
N LEU A 85 0.97 11.37 8.94
CA LEU A 85 0.23 10.37 9.71
C LEU A 85 1.04 9.84 10.90
N THR A 86 2.36 9.69 10.72
CA THR A 86 3.27 9.26 11.79
C THR A 86 3.33 10.28 12.92
N MET A 87 3.43 11.58 12.59
CA MET A 87 3.36 12.66 13.57
C MET A 87 2.02 12.68 14.31
N ARG A 88 0.90 12.55 13.57
CA ARG A 88 -0.43 12.49 14.19
C ARG A 88 -0.57 11.31 15.16
N ARG A 89 -0.09 10.13 14.76
CA ARG A 89 -0.09 8.94 15.63
C ARG A 89 0.76 9.15 16.89
N TYR A 90 1.92 9.81 16.75
CA TYR A 90 2.77 10.16 17.89
C TYR A 90 2.07 11.12 18.86
N GLU A 91 1.40 12.15 18.36
CA GLU A 91 0.63 13.10 19.19
C GLU A 91 -0.48 12.40 19.96
N LEU A 92 -1.23 11.49 19.33
CA LEU A 92 -2.28 10.71 19.99
C LEU A 92 -1.71 9.79 21.07
N LEU A 93 -0.58 9.13 20.82
CA LEU A 93 0.09 8.30 21.82
C LEU A 93 0.64 9.15 22.98
N LYS A 94 1.11 10.37 22.70
CA LYS A 94 1.51 11.34 23.74
C LYS A 94 0.31 11.74 24.58
N LYS A 95 -0.85 12.05 23.97
CA LYS A 95 -2.11 12.33 24.67
C LYS A 95 -2.54 11.15 25.55
N TYR A 96 -2.51 9.93 25.01
CA TYR A 96 -2.81 8.69 25.74
C TYR A 96 -1.94 8.52 26.99
N LYS A 97 -0.62 8.73 26.86
CA LYS A 97 0.34 8.62 27.96
C LYS A 97 0.23 9.78 28.96
N SER A 98 -0.18 10.96 28.48
CA SER A 98 -0.07 12.18 29.26
C SER A 98 -1.02 12.22 30.44
N GLY A 99 -2.20 11.59 30.41
CA GLY A 99 -3.09 11.43 31.59
C GLY A 99 -3.35 12.68 32.45
N LEU A 100 -3.02 13.87 31.96
CA LEU A 100 -2.85 15.10 32.73
C LEU A 100 -3.74 16.18 32.12
N SER A 101 -5.05 16.03 32.32
CA SER A 101 -5.94 17.17 32.49
C SER A 101 -7.25 16.67 33.09
N PHE A 102 -7.60 17.22 34.24
CA PHE A 102 -8.81 16.92 35.00
C PHE A 102 -10.11 17.45 34.33
N GLU A 103 -10.07 17.87 33.07
CA GLU A 103 -11.15 18.63 32.44
C GLU A 103 -11.96 17.88 31.38
N GLU A 104 -11.48 16.77 30.81
CA GLU A 104 -12.28 15.97 29.87
C GLU A 104 -12.06 14.46 30.04
N PRO A 105 -13.13 13.64 30.01
CA PRO A 105 -13.00 12.19 29.96
C PRO A 105 -12.35 11.79 28.64
N ILE A 106 -11.03 11.54 28.68
CA ILE A 106 -10.29 11.02 27.52
C ILE A 106 -10.74 9.58 27.28
N ASP A 107 -11.44 9.33 26.17
CA ASP A 107 -11.73 7.98 25.71
C ASP A 107 -10.44 7.31 25.18
N LYS A 108 -9.76 6.64 26.11
CA LYS A 108 -8.54 5.86 25.84
C LYS A 108 -8.77 4.78 24.78
N ASN A 109 -9.96 4.19 24.69
CA ASN A 109 -10.27 3.17 23.70
C ASN A 109 -10.42 3.78 22.30
N ALA A 110 -11.05 4.95 22.19
CA ALA A 110 -11.11 5.69 20.94
C ALA A 110 -9.71 6.07 20.43
N ILE A 111 -8.83 6.57 21.30
CA ILE A 111 -7.45 6.90 20.93
C ILE A 111 -6.69 5.66 20.45
N LEU A 112 -6.84 4.53 21.13
CA LEU A 112 -6.18 3.28 20.72
C LEU A 112 -6.71 2.77 19.36
N LYS A 113 -8.02 2.89 19.10
CA LYS A 113 -8.61 2.58 17.79
C LYS A 113 -8.06 3.50 16.70
N GLU A 114 -8.03 4.80 16.91
CA GLU A 114 -7.48 5.77 15.94
C GLU A 114 -5.98 5.49 15.68
N CYS A 115 -5.20 5.22 16.72
CA CYS A 115 -3.79 4.85 16.58
C CYS A 115 -3.58 3.57 15.77
N LYS A 116 -4.47 2.58 15.88
CA LYS A 116 -4.45 1.35 15.07
C LYS A 116 -4.76 1.66 13.61
N VAL A 117 -5.80 2.45 13.33
CA VAL A 117 -6.18 2.88 11.98
C VAL A 117 -5.03 3.63 11.30
N LEU A 118 -4.43 4.61 11.99
CA LEU A 118 -3.26 5.34 11.50
C LEU A 118 -2.08 4.39 11.23
N GLY A 119 -1.86 3.40 12.08
CA GLY A 119 -0.84 2.37 11.88
C GLY A 119 -1.04 1.58 10.59
N LEU A 120 -2.28 1.20 10.29
CA LEU A 120 -2.62 0.48 9.04
C LEU A 120 -2.46 1.35 7.80
N GLN A 121 -2.84 2.63 7.89
CA GLN A 121 -2.62 3.60 6.81
C GLN A 121 -1.12 3.80 6.53
N ILE A 122 -0.32 4.01 7.57
CA ILE A 122 1.13 4.15 7.46
C ILE A 122 1.75 2.89 6.86
N SER A 123 1.34 1.71 7.32
CA SER A 123 1.81 0.42 6.77
C SER A 123 1.49 0.29 5.29
N SER A 124 0.27 0.64 4.88
CA SER A 124 -0.14 0.61 3.48
C SER A 124 0.67 1.59 2.62
N LEU A 125 0.90 2.83 3.10
CA LEU A 125 1.66 3.83 2.37
C LEU A 125 3.13 3.43 2.23
N ASN A 126 3.73 2.83 3.25
CA ASN A 126 5.09 2.30 3.17
C ASN A 126 5.21 1.17 2.14
N LYS A 127 4.20 0.29 2.05
CA LYS A 127 4.15 -0.73 0.99
C LYS A 127 4.10 -0.08 -0.40
N LEU A 128 3.25 0.94 -0.58
CA LEU A 128 3.17 1.70 -1.83
C LEU A 128 4.50 2.38 -2.20
N ALA A 129 5.11 3.09 -1.26
CA ALA A 129 6.40 3.76 -1.47
C ALA A 129 7.49 2.75 -1.85
N THR A 130 7.47 1.55 -1.25
CA THR A 130 8.40 0.47 -1.59
C THR A 130 8.22 0.01 -3.04
N ILE A 131 6.98 -0.20 -3.48
CA ILE A 131 6.66 -0.59 -4.86
C ILE A 131 7.14 0.49 -5.84
N LYS A 132 6.81 1.76 -5.58
CA LYS A 132 7.24 2.89 -6.42
C LYS A 132 8.77 2.99 -6.54
N LYS A 133 9.52 2.82 -5.44
CA LYS A 133 11.00 2.78 -5.48
C LYS A 133 11.52 1.63 -6.33
N GLN A 134 10.88 0.45 -6.26
CA GLN A 134 11.27 -0.70 -7.07
C GLN A 134 11.00 -0.46 -8.56
N GLU A 135 9.88 0.17 -8.91
CA GLU A 135 9.53 0.56 -10.28
C GLU A 135 10.51 1.60 -10.85
N GLU A 136 10.83 2.66 -10.09
CA GLU A 136 11.85 3.65 -10.47
C GLU A 136 13.22 3.00 -10.70
N LEU A 137 13.64 2.10 -9.80
CA LEU A 137 14.88 1.36 -9.94
C LEU A 137 14.89 0.44 -11.18
N ALA A 138 13.76 -0.16 -11.52
CA ALA A 138 13.62 -0.98 -12.72
C ALA A 138 13.71 -0.13 -14.00
N LEU A 139 13.07 1.03 -14.04
CA LEU A 139 13.16 2.00 -15.13
C LEU A 139 14.59 2.51 -15.34
N VAL A 140 15.31 2.82 -14.25
CA VAL A 140 16.72 3.24 -14.30
C VAL A 140 17.64 2.12 -14.81
N LYS A 141 17.34 0.85 -14.50
CA LYS A 141 18.09 -0.29 -15.03
C LYS A 141 17.83 -0.49 -16.52
N ALA A 142 16.56 -0.45 -16.94
CA ALA A 142 16.17 -0.61 -18.34
C ALA A 142 16.79 0.48 -19.23
N THR A 143 16.74 1.75 -18.79
CA THR A 143 17.37 2.87 -19.50
C THR A 143 18.88 2.72 -19.63
N LYS A 144 19.59 2.28 -18.58
CA LYS A 144 21.03 2.01 -18.63
C LYS A 144 21.39 0.86 -19.59
N GLU A 145 20.54 -0.16 -19.68
CA GLU A 145 20.71 -1.29 -20.61
C GLU A 145 20.50 -0.84 -22.07
N GLU A 146 19.49 -0.02 -22.34
CA GLU A 146 19.24 0.57 -23.65
C GLU A 146 20.38 1.52 -24.10
N GLU A 147 20.88 2.36 -23.20
CA GLU A 147 22.04 3.23 -23.47
C GLU A 147 23.30 2.42 -23.78
N SER A 148 23.56 1.36 -23.00
CA SER A 148 24.65 0.39 -23.22
C SER A 148 24.55 -0.29 -24.59
N PHE A 149 23.34 -0.70 -24.97
CA PHE A 149 23.08 -1.30 -26.28
C PHE A 149 23.29 -0.30 -27.42
N GLY A 150 22.76 0.92 -27.30
CA GLY A 150 22.95 1.99 -28.28
C GLY A 150 24.42 2.37 -28.47
N GLN A 151 25.22 2.38 -27.40
CA GLN A 151 26.67 2.61 -27.49
C GLN A 151 27.40 1.44 -28.17
N LYS A 152 27.03 0.19 -27.88
CA LYS A 152 27.59 -0.98 -28.57
C LYS A 152 27.26 -0.97 -30.06
N LEU A 153 26.02 -0.67 -30.43
CA LEU A 153 25.58 -0.58 -31.82
C LEU A 153 26.35 0.51 -32.60
N LYS A 154 26.51 1.71 -32.02
CA LYS A 154 27.32 2.79 -32.61
C LYS A 154 28.78 2.39 -32.83
N ARG A 155 29.40 1.66 -31.88
CA ARG A 155 30.78 1.15 -32.03
C ARG A 155 30.89 0.11 -33.14
N THR A 156 29.92 -0.79 -33.26
CA THR A 156 29.87 -1.81 -34.31
C THR A 156 29.73 -1.18 -35.70
N ILE A 157 28.79 -0.25 -35.88
CA ILE A 157 28.60 0.48 -37.15
C ILE A 157 29.88 1.23 -37.55
N LYS A 158 30.59 1.84 -36.58
CA LYS A 158 31.85 2.55 -36.84
C LYS A 158 32.98 1.62 -37.28
N LYS A 159 33.02 0.37 -36.79
CA LYS A 159 33.97 -0.65 -37.25
C LYS A 159 33.70 -1.06 -38.70
N PHE A 160 32.45 -1.30 -39.05
CA PHE A 160 32.07 -1.65 -40.43
C PHE A 160 32.37 -0.53 -41.44
N LYS A 161 32.19 0.75 -41.06
CA LYS A 161 32.54 1.89 -41.93
C LYS A 161 34.05 2.11 -42.14
N LYS A 162 34.91 1.50 -41.33
CA LYS A 162 36.39 1.61 -41.46
C LYS A 162 37.01 0.53 -42.35
N ILE A 163 36.24 -0.48 -42.75
CA ILE A 163 36.65 -1.47 -43.74
C ILE A 163 36.23 -0.90 -45.10
N LYS A 164 37.14 -0.16 -45.73
CA LYS A 164 37.07 0.29 -47.12
C LYS A 164 38.46 0.21 -47.72
#